data_AF-A0AAW5KGC1-F1
#
_entry.id   AF-A0AAW5KGC1-F1
#
_cell.length_a   1.000
_cell.length_b   1.000
_cell.length_c   1.000
_cell.angle_alpha   90.00
_cell.angle_beta   90.00
_cell.angle_gamma   90.00
#
_symmetry.space_group_name_H-M   'P 1'
#
loop_
_entity.id
_entity.type
_entity.pdbx_description
1 polymer ?
#
loop_
_entity_poly.entity_id
_entity_poly.type
_entity_poly.pdbx_seq_one_letter_code
_entity_poly.pdbx_strand_id
1 'polypeptide(L)' 'MRSQLSAILRGVITQQLLPRVGGGRIAAAEVLVGTDAVLNLIRENKCHQLDTPMQAGAAQGM' A
#
# COMPACT_ATOMS: atom_id res chain seq x y z
N MET A 1 11.45 11.66 -11.29
CA MET A 1 10.47 11.67 -10.18
C MET A 1 10.18 10.27 -9.61
N ARG A 2 9.78 9.25 -10.40
CA ARG A 2 9.51 7.88 -9.87
C ARG A 2 10.72 7.20 -9.21
N SER A 3 11.91 7.35 -9.79
CA SER A 3 13.17 6.82 -9.24
C SER A 3 13.55 7.47 -7.89
N GLN A 4 13.27 8.77 -7.72
CA GLN A 4 13.47 9.46 -6.44
C GLN A 4 12.44 9.01 -5.41
N LEU A 5 11.17 8.85 -5.81
CA LEU A 5 10.11 8.35 -4.94
C LEU A 5 10.42 6.95 -4.42
N SER A 6 10.83 6.02 -5.29
CA SER A 6 11.19 4.66 -4.87
C SER A 6 12.45 4.58 -4.01
N ALA A 7 13.29 5.62 -4.00
CA ALA A 7 14.45 5.68 -3.11
C ALA A 7 14.10 6.11 -1.68
N ILE A 8 12.98 6.81 -1.47
CA ILE A 8 12.61 7.42 -0.17
C ILE A 8 11.30 6.87 0.42
N LEU A 9 10.46 6.23 -0.39
CA LEU A 9 9.15 5.74 0.03
C LEU A 9 9.31 4.59 1.04
N ARG A 10 8.81 4.78 2.26
CA ARG A 10 8.76 3.73 3.29
C ARG A 10 7.46 2.93 3.26
N GLY A 11 6.37 3.56 2.84
CA GLY A 11 5.07 2.95 2.71
C GLY A 11 3.98 3.99 2.45
N VAL A 12 2.79 3.51 2.14
CA VAL A 12 1.57 4.30 1.94
C VAL A 12 0.47 3.66 2.76
N ILE A 13 -0.31 4.48 3.45
CA ILE A 13 -1.53 4.06 4.13
C ILE A 13 -2.67 4.87 3.54
N THR A 14 -3.63 4.19 2.91
CA THR A 14 -4.89 4.79 2.48
C THR A 14 -5.95 4.46 3.51
N GLN A 15 -6.85 5.40 3.79
CA GLN A 15 -7.93 5.21 4.75
C GLN A 15 -9.24 5.76 4.20
N GLN A 16 -10.32 4.98 4.34
CA GLN A 16 -11.68 5.42 4.11
C GLN A 16 -12.55 5.11 5.32
N LEU A 17 -13.42 6.06 5.69
CA LEU A 17 -14.40 5.83 6.75
C LEU A 17 -15.64 5.17 6.17
N LEU A 18 -16.00 4.01 6.71
CA LEU A 18 -17.18 3.25 6.35
C LEU A 18 -18.23 3.32 7.46
N PRO A 19 -19.52 3.26 7.14
CA PRO A 19 -20.57 3.08 8.14
C PRO A 19 -20.34 1.78 8.93
N ARG A 20 -20.38 1.86 10.26
CA ARG A 20 -20.25 0.69 11.13
C ARG A 20 -21.62 0.11 11.46
N VAL A 21 -21.72 -1.22 11.53
CA VAL A 21 -22.91 -1.90 12.09
C VAL A 21 -23.10 -1.45 13.54
N GLY A 22 -24.32 -0.99 13.87
CA GLY A 22 -24.63 -0.43 15.19
C GLY A 22 -24.38 1.08 15.33
N GLY A 23 -24.04 1.78 14.24
CA GLY A 23 -23.91 3.23 14.21
C GLY A 23 -22.46 3.72 14.32
N GLY A 24 -22.25 4.98 13.91
CA GLY A 24 -20.93 5.58 13.80
C GLY A 24 -20.18 5.18 12.53
N ARG A 25 -18.85 5.35 12.54
CA ARG A 25 -17.96 5.06 11.40
C ARG A 25 -16.76 4.25 11.87
N ILE A 26 -16.25 3.39 10.99
CA ILE A 26 -15.01 2.64 11.18
C ILE A 26 -14.03 2.96 10.05
N ALA A 27 -12.74 3.03 10.35
CA ALA A 27 -11.70 3.17 9.34
C ALA A 27 -11.43 1.81 8.66
N ALA A 28 -11.64 1.75 7.35
CA ALA A 28 -11.02 0.75 6.50
C ALA A 28 -9.71 1.32 5.98
N ALA A 29 -8.62 0.56 6.12
CA ALA A 29 -7.29 1.00 5.70
C ALA A 29 -6.64 -0.05 4.80
N GLU A 30 -5.90 0.42 3.80
CA GLU A 30 -5.00 -0.42 3.00
C GLU A 30 -3.57 0.05 3.26
N VAL A 31 -2.67 -0.91 3.46
CA VAL A 31 -1.28 -0.64 3.82
C VAL A 31 -0.38 -1.20 2.74
N LEU A 32 0.47 -0.36 2.17
CA LEU A 32 1.54 -0.75 1.25
C LEU A 32 2.87 -0.45 1.92
N VAL A 33 3.69 -1.46 2.16
CA VAL A 33 5.04 -1.31 2.71
C VAL A 33 6.04 -1.22 1.56
N GLY A 34 6.99 -0.28 1.66
CA GLY A 34 8.04 -0.05 0.67
C GLY A 34 9.13 -1.13 0.70
N THR A 35 8.77 -2.37 0.35
CA THR A 35 9.70 -3.49 0.19
C THR A 35 10.49 -3.35 -1.10
N ASP A 36 11.64 -4.02 -1.21
CA ASP A 36 12.46 -3.95 -2.44
C ASP A 36 11.67 -4.33 -3.70
N ALA A 37 10.75 -5.30 -3.60
CA ALA A 37 9.86 -5.69 -4.68
C ALA A 37 8.90 -4.56 -5.09
N VAL A 38 8.22 -3.94 -4.12
CA VAL A 38 7.31 -2.81 -4.35
C VAL A 38 8.05 -1.60 -4.92
N LEU A 39 9.21 -1.26 -4.37
CA LEU A 39 10.04 -0.15 -4.82
C LEU A 39 10.55 -0.38 -6.24
N ASN A 40 10.86 -1.64 -6.61
CA ASN A 40 11.23 -1.97 -7.98
C ASN A 40 10.06 -1.81 -8.96
N LEU A 41 8.86 -2.25 -8.60
CA LEU A 41 7.65 -2.05 -9.42
C LEU A 41 7.36 -0.57 -9.65
N ILE A 42 7.56 0.29 -8.64
CA ILE A 42 7.41 1.75 -8.79
C ILE A 42 8.46 2.33 -9.74
N ARG A 43 9.71 1.88 -9.63
CA ARG A 43 10.84 2.31 -10.47
C ARG A 43 10.62 1.95 -11.94
N GLU A 44 10.12 0.75 -12.21
CA GLU A 44 9.84 0.24 -13.56
C GLU A 44 8.49 0.71 -14.14
N ASN A 45 7.74 1.54 -13.42
CA ASN A 45 6.40 1.99 -13.83
C ASN A 45 5.38 0.85 -13.99
N LYS A 46 5.50 -0.20 -13.17
CA LYS A 46 4.62 -1.38 -13.16
C LYS A 46 3.67 -1.39 -11.95
N CYS A 47 3.16 -0.21 -11.57
CA CYS A 47 2.28 -0.07 -10.40
C CYS A 47 0.98 -0.88 -10.48
N HIS A 48 0.52 -1.23 -11.68
CA HIS A 48 -0.64 -2.11 -11.88
C HIS A 48 -0.42 -3.54 -11.36
N GLN A 49 0.82 -3.91 -11.00
CA GLN A 49 1.16 -5.23 -10.44
C GLN A 49 1.30 -5.20 -8.91
N LEU A 50 0.96 -4.08 -8.24
CA LEU A 50 1.12 -3.94 -6.78
C LEU A 50 0.11 -4.77 -5.98
N ASP A 51 -1.00 -5.19 -6.59
CA ASP A 51 -2.03 -5.98 -5.91
C ASP A 51 -1.49 -7.33 -5.42
N THR A 52 -0.70 -8.00 -6.26
CA THR A 52 -0.09 -9.30 -5.92
C THR A 52 0.84 -9.24 -4.70
N PRO A 53 1.86 -8.36 -4.64
CA PRO A 53 2.69 -8.24 -3.45
C PRO A 53 1.93 -7.71 -2.23
N MET A 54 0.90 -6.87 -2.39
CA MET A 54 0.05 -6.46 -1.26
C MET A 54 -0.70 -7.65 -0.66
N GLN A 55 -1.32 -8.50 -1.49
CA GLN A 55 -2.04 -9.69 -1.03
C GLN A 55 -1.12 -10.72 -0.37
N ALA A 56 0.11 -10.89 -0.87
CA ALA A 56 1.10 -11.79 -0.28
C ALA A 56 1.84 -11.19 0.94
N GLY A 57 1.64 -9.89 1.19
CA GLY A 57 2.43 -9.06 2.10
C GLY A 57 2.05 -9.12 3.57
N ALA A 58 1.11 -9.98 3.98
CA ALA A 58 0.61 -10.06 5.34
C ALA A 58 1.71 -10.14 6.42
N ALA A 59 2.74 -10.95 6.17
CA ALA A 59 3.87 -11.10 7.09
C ALA A 59 4.74 -9.82 7.23
N GLN A 60 4.65 -8.91 6.26
CA GLN A 60 5.39 -7.65 6.21
C GLN A 60 4.54 -6.47 6.71
N GLY A 61 3.30 -6.71 7.15
CA GLY A 61 2.38 -5.70 7.67
C GLY A 61 1.48 -5.06 6.61
N MET A 62 1.29 -5.72 5.46
CA MET A 62 0.31 -5.34 4.42
C MET A 62 -1.00 -6.10 4.56
#